data_AF-A0AAN6YEJ0-F1
#
_entry.id   AF-A0AAN6YEJ0-F1
#
_cell.length_a   1.000
_cell.length_b   1.000
_cell.length_c   1.000
_cell.angle_alpha   90.00
_cell.angle_beta   90.00
_cell.angle_gamma   90.00
#
_symmetry.space_group_name_H-M   'P 1'
#
loop_
_entity.id
_entity.type
_entity.pdbx_description
1 polymer ?
#
loop_
_entity_poly.entity_id
_entity_poly.type
_entity_poly.pdbx_seq_one_letter_code
_entity_poly.pdbx_strand_id
1 'polypeptide(L)'
;MATPENQNIRQVPQESPIQRLFSLLSQTDILEPGIIAHLQTTLTGGPANPGWIMTDRHGDTLLHKAAKNLKPQVTKFLLTQKPELAKLTNHEGLTPLKALHDSVDSMRHPFLGTFYRGPPFAGFPQSYIFCVAVLTNQEPVCSVPAEIDTTILSNLTWTSDDDIILKTLRIKYGCTCGHCIAGFLSPKMRYALSGFAREYMFEFDGPSYFANDAGSYLPDETREMLRAGHNPAMREAFRSICDYIGQLCAKRNKIPSAANVMAVAQAQAQENPQSKTVEVLEEFFKQGGTIGGVAKEMFEVAGIYFETVDDEFQDPTLPFNKYLAAKLTKGKSAEPNTPSKMLHTKKRPRCANDKEIPFVTRLCGY
;
A
#
# COMPACT_ATOMS: atom_id res chain seq x y z
N MET A 1 22.00 54.03 47.65
CA MET A 1 21.26 54.16 46.38
C MET A 1 21.21 52.79 45.74
N ALA A 2 20.11 52.06 45.94
CA ALA A 2 19.86 50.78 45.29
C ALA A 2 18.51 50.92 44.57
N THR A 3 18.54 50.77 43.25
CA THR A 3 17.38 50.85 42.36
C THR A 3 16.56 49.57 42.45
N PRO A 4 15.21 49.63 42.49
CA PRO A 4 14.37 48.44 42.55
C PRO A 4 14.34 47.76 41.17
N GLU A 5 14.66 46.46 41.16
CA GLU A 5 14.51 45.59 40.00
C GLU A 5 13.04 45.47 39.61
N ASN A 6 12.74 45.93 38.40
CA ASN A 6 11.43 45.88 37.79
C ASN A 6 11.21 44.47 37.23
N GLN A 7 10.69 43.56 38.06
CA GLN A 7 10.28 42.21 37.63
C GLN A 7 9.04 42.30 36.74
N ASN A 8 9.29 42.44 35.44
CA ASN A 8 8.28 42.37 34.39
C ASN A 8 7.87 40.90 34.23
N ILE A 9 6.94 40.44 35.08
CA ILE A 9 6.30 39.12 34.98
C ILE A 9 5.52 39.12 33.66
N ARG A 10 6.11 38.53 32.62
CA ARG A 10 5.41 38.23 31.36
C ARG A 10 4.24 37.32 31.69
N GLN A 11 3.03 37.88 31.75
CA GLN A 11 1.80 37.09 31.84
C GLN A 11 1.72 36.20 30.60
N VAL A 12 1.82 34.89 30.82
CA VAL A 12 1.59 33.90 29.76
C VAL A 12 0.14 34.07 29.31
N PRO A 13 -0.13 34.26 28.00
CA PRO A 13 -1.50 34.39 27.51
C PRO A 13 -2.32 33.19 27.94
N GLN A 14 -3.45 33.42 28.62
CA GLN A 14 -4.37 32.33 28.95
C GLN A 14 -4.99 31.79 27.67
N GLU A 15 -4.67 30.54 27.34
CA GLU A 15 -5.31 29.81 26.24
C GLU A 15 -6.80 29.70 26.49
N SER A 16 -7.61 29.87 25.44
CA SER A 16 -9.05 29.65 25.57
C SER A 16 -9.33 28.17 25.91
N PRO A 17 -10.42 27.85 26.63
CA PRO A 17 -10.76 26.46 26.96
C PRO A 17 -10.81 25.53 25.74
N ILE A 18 -11.20 26.06 24.58
CA ILE A 18 -11.32 25.30 23.33
C ILE A 18 -9.95 25.09 22.67
N GLN A 19 -9.04 26.07 22.72
CA GLN A 19 -7.66 25.89 22.27
C GLN A 19 -6.96 24.80 23.09
N ARG A 20 -7.24 24.75 24.40
CA ARG A 20 -6.73 23.70 25.27
C ARG A 20 -7.22 22.31 24.84
N LEU A 21 -8.48 22.15 24.40
CA LEU A 21 -8.97 20.87 23.87
C LEU A 21 -8.21 20.41 22.62
N PHE A 22 -7.91 21.32 21.70
CA PHE A 22 -7.11 21.01 20.50
C PHE A 22 -5.68 20.59 20.86
N SER A 23 -5.09 21.24 21.87
CA SER A 23 -3.79 20.85 22.41
C SER A 23 -3.84 19.45 23.02
N LEU A 24 -4.85 19.15 23.85
CA LEU A 24 -5.05 17.83 24.46
C LEU A 24 -5.22 16.71 23.44
N LEU A 25 -5.98 16.95 22.36
CA LEU A 25 -6.18 15.97 21.28
C LEU A 25 -4.89 15.65 20.51
N SER A 26 -3.93 16.57 20.51
CA SER A 26 -2.63 16.40 19.83
C SER A 26 -1.62 15.66 20.69
N GLN A 27 -1.94 15.38 21.97
CA GLN A 27 -1.04 14.69 22.89
C GLN A 27 -1.21 13.17 22.77
N THR A 28 -0.10 12.47 22.57
CA THR A 28 -0.05 11.01 22.45
C THR A 28 -0.33 10.32 23.79
N ASP A 29 0.14 10.92 24.89
CA ASP A 29 0.26 10.25 26.19
C ASP A 29 -1.03 10.30 27.03
N ILE A 30 -1.99 11.13 26.63
CA ILE A 30 -3.26 11.27 27.34
C ILE A 30 -4.23 10.16 26.93
N LEU A 31 -4.76 9.48 27.94
CA LEU A 31 -5.82 8.49 27.82
C LEU A 31 -7.14 9.14 27.38
N GLU A 32 -7.81 8.53 26.41
CA GLU A 32 -9.06 9.03 25.82
C GLU A 32 -10.17 9.35 26.84
N PRO A 33 -10.40 8.56 27.91
CA PRO A 33 -11.40 8.90 28.92
C PRO A 33 -11.18 10.27 29.57
N GLY A 34 -9.91 10.66 29.79
CA GLY A 34 -9.58 11.97 30.34
C GLY A 34 -9.93 13.11 29.37
N ILE A 35 -9.73 12.89 28.07
CA ILE A 35 -10.10 13.85 27.02
C ILE A 35 -11.63 13.98 26.94
N ILE A 36 -12.35 12.87 27.00
CA ILE A 36 -13.83 12.86 26.98
C ILE A 36 -14.38 13.65 28.17
N ALA A 37 -13.82 13.46 29.37
CA ALA A 37 -14.23 14.23 30.55
C ALA A 37 -14.03 15.74 30.35
N HIS A 38 -12.91 16.16 29.75
CA HIS A 38 -12.66 17.58 29.43
C HIS A 38 -13.61 18.12 28.35
N LEU A 39 -13.95 17.30 27.35
CA LEU A 39 -14.93 17.68 26.32
C LEU A 39 -16.32 17.91 26.96
N GLN A 40 -16.75 17.02 27.85
CA GLN A 40 -18.04 17.13 28.54
C GLN A 40 -18.14 18.38 29.41
N THR A 41 -17.07 18.75 30.12
CA THR A 41 -17.05 19.94 30.98
C THR A 41 -16.94 21.25 30.18
N THR A 42 -16.26 21.22 29.03
CA THR A 42 -16.03 22.42 28.22
C THR A 42 -17.18 22.71 27.26
N LEU A 43 -17.80 21.68 26.68
CA LEU A 43 -18.88 21.79 25.70
C LEU A 43 -20.28 21.66 26.35
N THR A 44 -20.46 22.33 27.48
CA THR A 44 -21.75 22.36 28.20
C THR A 44 -22.84 23.04 27.36
N GLY A 45 -24.10 22.63 27.50
CA GLY A 45 -25.22 23.17 26.71
C GLY A 45 -25.61 22.34 25.48
N GLY A 46 -25.09 21.11 25.36
CA GLY A 46 -25.52 20.15 24.34
C GLY A 46 -25.05 20.49 22.91
N PRO A 47 -25.60 19.83 21.87
CA PRO A 47 -25.14 19.97 20.48
C PRO A 47 -25.37 21.37 19.86
N ALA A 48 -26.12 22.24 20.55
CA ALA A 48 -26.32 23.65 20.18
C ALA A 48 -25.13 24.54 20.56
N ASN A 49 -24.22 24.09 21.42
CA ASN A 49 -23.02 24.86 21.77
C ASN A 49 -22.16 25.11 20.50
N PRO A 50 -21.80 26.36 20.18
CA PRO A 50 -20.99 26.67 19.00
C PRO A 50 -19.59 26.03 19.04
N GLY A 51 -19.09 25.69 20.23
CA GLY A 51 -17.82 24.98 20.43
C GLY A 51 -17.73 23.65 19.70
N TRP A 52 -18.85 22.99 19.39
CA TRP A 52 -18.86 21.75 18.60
C TRP A 52 -18.38 21.94 17.16
N ILE A 53 -18.62 23.10 16.57
CA ILE A 53 -18.26 23.41 15.17
C ILE A 53 -17.03 24.30 15.06
N MET A 54 -16.37 24.60 16.19
CA MET A 54 -15.14 25.38 16.17
C MET A 54 -14.00 24.60 15.53
N THR A 55 -13.12 25.35 14.88
CA THR A 55 -11.97 24.85 14.15
C THR A 55 -10.67 25.42 14.69
N ASP A 56 -9.58 24.70 14.48
CA ASP A 56 -8.23 25.22 14.71
C ASP A 56 -7.76 26.11 13.54
N ARG A 57 -6.47 26.52 13.57
CA ARG A 57 -5.85 27.32 12.50
C ARG A 57 -5.84 26.66 11.11
N HIS A 58 -6.01 25.34 11.04
CA HIS A 58 -6.06 24.56 9.80
C HIS A 58 -7.50 24.28 9.34
N GLY A 59 -8.50 24.79 10.06
CA GLY A 59 -9.90 24.46 9.80
C GLY A 59 -10.29 23.08 10.33
N ASP A 60 -9.40 22.38 11.05
CA ASP A 60 -9.71 21.07 11.62
C ASP A 60 -10.69 21.27 12.78
N THR A 61 -11.87 20.65 12.69
CA THR A 61 -12.78 20.52 13.84
C THR A 61 -12.20 19.57 14.88
N LEU A 62 -12.83 19.50 16.07
CA LEU A 62 -12.46 18.51 17.11
C LEU A 62 -12.49 17.06 16.56
N LEU A 63 -13.42 16.76 15.64
CA LEU A 63 -13.52 15.43 15.02
C LEU A 63 -12.35 15.15 14.05
N HIS A 64 -11.91 16.15 13.27
CA HIS A 64 -10.73 16.02 12.42
C HIS A 64 -9.49 15.70 13.27
N LYS A 65 -9.28 16.45 14.36
CA LYS A 65 -8.13 16.23 15.25
C LYS A 65 -8.18 14.91 15.99
N ALA A 66 -9.33 14.51 16.52
CA ALA A 66 -9.48 13.22 17.18
C ALA A 66 -9.15 12.06 16.23
N ALA A 67 -9.64 12.13 14.98
CA ALA A 67 -9.35 11.14 13.96
C ALA A 67 -7.87 11.11 13.59
N LYS A 68 -7.27 12.25 13.20
CA LYS A 68 -5.85 12.36 12.78
C LYS A 68 -4.87 11.89 13.86
N ASN A 69 -5.19 12.10 15.14
CA ASN A 69 -4.39 11.63 16.27
C ASN A 69 -4.77 10.21 16.75
N LEU A 70 -5.55 9.48 15.95
CA LEU A 70 -5.93 8.09 16.17
C LEU A 70 -6.57 7.83 17.54
N LYS A 71 -7.55 8.68 17.92
CA LYS A 71 -8.32 8.60 19.18
C LYS A 71 -9.75 8.08 18.91
N PRO A 72 -9.97 6.76 18.77
CA PRO A 72 -11.24 6.20 18.34
C PRO A 72 -12.40 6.38 19.32
N GLN A 73 -12.16 6.33 20.63
CA GLN A 73 -13.21 6.54 21.64
C GLN A 73 -13.69 7.99 21.63
N VAL A 74 -12.77 8.95 21.52
CA VAL A 74 -13.10 10.37 21.38
C VAL A 74 -13.85 10.62 20.06
N THR A 75 -13.38 10.02 18.96
CA THR A 75 -14.04 10.10 17.65
C THR A 75 -15.49 9.59 17.72
N LYS A 76 -15.70 8.43 18.38
CA LYS A 76 -17.03 7.86 18.61
C LYS A 76 -17.91 8.77 19.45
N PHE A 77 -17.37 9.29 20.57
CA PHE A 77 -18.08 10.22 21.44
C PHE A 77 -18.56 11.46 20.69
N LEU A 78 -17.68 12.12 19.92
CA LEU A 78 -18.01 13.32 19.16
C LEU A 78 -19.14 13.06 18.14
N LEU A 79 -19.10 11.93 17.44
CA LEU A 79 -20.15 11.56 16.49
C LEU A 79 -21.47 11.19 17.15
N THR A 80 -21.46 10.56 18.33
CA THR A 80 -22.68 10.32 19.11
C THR A 80 -23.35 11.62 19.52
N GLN A 81 -22.57 12.66 19.84
CA GLN A 81 -23.12 13.95 20.25
C GLN A 81 -23.57 14.80 19.05
N LYS A 82 -22.80 14.82 17.95
CA LYS A 82 -23.09 15.62 16.76
C LYS A 82 -22.66 14.91 15.47
N PRO A 83 -23.52 14.07 14.87
CA PRO A 83 -23.21 13.31 13.66
C PRO A 83 -22.84 14.19 12.45
N GLU A 84 -23.36 15.42 12.39
CA GLU A 84 -23.11 16.36 11.29
C GLU A 84 -21.63 16.73 11.13
N LEU A 85 -20.82 16.58 12.18
CA LEU A 85 -19.38 16.83 12.14
C LEU A 85 -18.67 15.95 11.10
N ALA A 86 -19.22 14.77 10.77
CA ALA A 86 -18.67 13.88 9.75
C ALA A 86 -18.63 14.51 8.33
N LYS A 87 -19.51 15.49 8.07
CA LYS A 87 -19.69 16.11 6.75
C LYS A 87 -18.93 17.43 6.60
N LEU A 88 -18.46 18.02 7.70
CA LEU A 88 -17.72 19.27 7.67
C LEU A 88 -16.35 19.06 7.04
N THR A 89 -15.84 20.08 6.36
CA THR A 89 -14.51 20.06 5.74
C THR A 89 -13.59 21.08 6.40
N ASN A 90 -12.29 20.77 6.47
CA ASN A 90 -11.26 21.69 6.93
C ASN A 90 -10.84 22.69 5.82
N HIS A 91 -9.82 23.52 6.06
CA HIS A 91 -9.37 24.51 5.06
C HIS A 91 -8.80 23.88 3.77
N GLU A 92 -8.42 22.60 3.81
CA GLU A 92 -7.97 21.83 2.66
C GLU A 92 -9.14 21.15 1.91
N GLY A 93 -10.38 21.37 2.35
CA GLY A 93 -11.57 20.75 1.76
C GLY A 93 -11.72 19.27 2.13
N LEU A 94 -11.00 18.77 3.14
CA LEU A 94 -11.04 17.37 3.56
C LEU A 94 -12.06 17.17 4.67
N THR A 95 -12.88 16.12 4.58
CA THR A 95 -13.71 15.64 5.69
C THR A 95 -12.85 14.95 6.76
N PRO A 96 -13.34 14.69 7.99
CA PRO A 96 -12.55 14.01 9.02
C PRO A 96 -12.01 12.65 8.57
N LEU A 97 -12.81 11.88 7.83
CA LEU A 97 -12.39 10.59 7.27
C LEU A 97 -11.27 10.77 6.24
N LYS A 98 -11.39 11.78 5.37
CA LYS A 98 -10.38 12.03 4.34
C LYS A 98 -9.08 12.57 4.96
N ALA A 99 -9.18 13.48 5.93
CA ALA A 99 -8.02 14.02 6.65
C ALA A 99 -7.30 12.94 7.49
N LEU A 100 -8.03 11.98 8.06
CA LEU A 100 -7.46 10.77 8.68
C LEU A 100 -6.66 9.95 7.67
N HIS A 101 -7.24 9.64 6.51
CA HIS A 101 -6.52 8.89 5.47
C HIS A 101 -5.25 9.62 5.01
N ASP A 102 -5.33 10.94 4.84
CA ASP A 102 -4.21 11.78 4.43
C ASP A 102 -3.08 11.76 5.47
N SER A 103 -3.40 11.92 6.77
CA SER A 103 -2.38 11.93 7.82
C SER A 103 -1.61 10.62 7.94
N VAL A 104 -2.25 9.49 7.63
CA VAL A 104 -1.63 8.16 7.74
C VAL A 104 -0.94 7.69 6.47
N ASP A 105 -1.15 8.34 5.33
CA ASP A 105 -0.57 7.88 4.06
C ASP A 105 0.97 7.98 4.06
N SER A 106 1.51 8.91 4.87
CA SER A 106 2.93 8.98 5.22
C SER A 106 3.47 7.72 5.90
N MET A 107 2.63 6.95 6.61
CA MET A 107 3.03 5.67 7.21
C MET A 107 3.18 4.54 6.17
N ARG A 108 2.48 4.64 5.03
CA ARG A 108 2.62 3.66 3.94
C ARG A 108 3.89 3.87 3.14
N HIS A 109 4.29 5.13 2.98
CA HIS A 109 5.46 5.53 2.23
C HIS A 109 6.39 6.27 3.18
N PRO A 110 7.17 5.57 4.01
CA PRO A 110 8.09 6.25 4.92
C PRO A 110 9.12 7.15 4.19
N PHE A 111 9.22 7.04 2.86
CA PHE A 111 10.23 7.67 2.02
C PHE A 111 9.64 8.35 0.78
N LEU A 112 9.66 9.67 0.77
CA LEU A 112 9.83 10.48 -0.44
C LEU A 112 11.33 10.76 -0.59
N GLY A 113 12.12 9.77 -1.04
CA GLY A 113 13.59 9.90 -1.20
C GLY A 113 14.30 8.61 -1.67
N THR A 114 15.54 8.74 -2.16
CA THR A 114 16.22 7.73 -3.02
C THR A 114 16.84 6.51 -2.33
N PHE A 115 16.74 6.32 -1.01
CA PHE A 115 17.31 5.15 -0.35
C PHE A 115 16.53 4.76 0.90
N TYR A 116 15.52 3.88 0.80
CA TYR A 116 14.89 3.30 2.00
C TYR A 116 15.39 1.90 2.34
N ARG A 117 15.57 1.68 3.65
CA ARG A 117 15.94 0.42 4.30
C ARG A 117 15.10 0.17 5.57
N GLY A 118 13.91 0.76 5.69
CA GLY A 118 13.06 0.46 6.86
C GLY A 118 12.25 -0.82 6.68
N PRO A 119 11.62 -1.29 7.77
CA PRO A 119 10.86 -2.52 7.76
C PRO A 119 9.67 -2.43 6.80
N PRO A 120 9.23 -3.57 6.23
CA PRO A 120 8.03 -3.61 5.38
C PRO A 120 6.81 -3.09 6.13
N PHE A 121 5.90 -2.43 5.42
CA PHE A 121 4.66 -1.90 5.98
C PHE A 121 3.83 -3.04 6.60
N ALA A 122 3.73 -3.03 7.94
CA ALA A 122 3.02 -4.05 8.71
C ALA A 122 1.49 -3.82 8.79
N GLY A 123 0.97 -2.85 8.03
CA GLY A 123 -0.41 -2.41 8.11
C GLY A 123 -0.61 -1.22 9.06
N PHE A 124 -1.80 -0.64 9.01
CA PHE A 124 -2.20 0.44 9.90
C PHE A 124 -2.44 -0.03 11.33
N PRO A 125 -2.20 0.85 12.33
CA PRO A 125 -2.47 0.54 13.72
C PRO A 125 -3.97 0.31 13.97
N GLN A 126 -4.29 -0.47 14.99
CA GLN A 126 -5.68 -0.80 15.35
C GLN A 126 -6.54 0.45 15.63
N SER A 127 -5.94 1.49 16.20
CA SER A 127 -6.61 2.77 16.46
C SER A 127 -7.09 3.46 15.18
N TYR A 128 -6.32 3.38 14.08
CA TYR A 128 -6.75 3.84 12.76
C TYR A 128 -7.94 3.04 12.24
N ILE A 129 -7.87 1.70 12.33
CA ILE A 129 -8.96 0.82 11.89
C ILE A 129 -10.26 1.19 12.61
N PHE A 130 -10.18 1.39 13.93
CA PHE A 130 -11.33 1.81 14.73
C PHE A 130 -11.84 3.20 14.35
N CYS A 131 -10.98 4.19 14.10
CA CYS A 131 -11.41 5.52 13.66
C CYS A 131 -12.14 5.45 12.30
N VAL A 132 -11.61 4.69 11.33
CA VAL A 132 -12.24 4.50 10.02
C VAL A 132 -13.61 3.83 10.17
N ALA A 133 -13.70 2.76 10.96
CA ALA A 133 -14.97 2.07 11.19
C ALA A 133 -16.02 3.02 11.79
N VAL A 134 -15.66 3.76 12.84
CA VAL A 134 -16.54 4.75 13.48
C VAL A 134 -16.98 5.83 12.49
N LEU A 135 -16.07 6.40 11.70
CA LEU A 135 -16.37 7.46 10.73
C LEU A 135 -17.20 6.99 9.53
N THR A 136 -17.18 5.69 9.23
CA THR A 136 -17.99 5.07 8.16
C THR A 136 -19.27 4.42 8.67
N ASN A 137 -19.57 4.58 9.96
CA ASN A 137 -20.70 3.94 10.65
C ASN A 137 -20.69 2.41 10.49
N GLN A 138 -19.51 1.81 10.63
CA GLN A 138 -19.28 0.37 10.58
C GLN A 138 -18.85 -0.13 11.96
N GLU A 139 -19.22 -1.36 12.30
CA GLU A 139 -18.68 -2.01 13.49
C GLU A 139 -17.30 -2.60 13.18
N PRO A 140 -16.26 -2.22 13.93
CA PRO A 140 -14.94 -2.79 13.74
C PRO A 140 -14.85 -4.17 14.39
N VAL A 141 -14.12 -5.10 13.76
CA VAL A 141 -13.75 -6.36 14.41
C VAL A 141 -12.64 -6.08 15.43
N CYS A 142 -12.91 -6.36 16.70
CA CYS A 142 -11.99 -6.11 17.82
C CYS A 142 -10.72 -6.97 17.80
N SER A 143 -10.65 -7.98 16.94
CA SER A 143 -9.64 -9.04 16.99
C SER A 143 -9.26 -9.49 15.59
N VAL A 144 -8.53 -8.64 14.88
CA VAL A 144 -7.70 -9.09 13.77
C VAL A 144 -6.36 -9.47 14.39
N PRO A 145 -5.98 -10.76 14.44
CA PRO A 145 -4.68 -11.17 14.96
C PRO A 145 -3.57 -10.30 14.36
N ALA A 146 -2.57 -9.94 15.18
CA ALA A 146 -1.44 -9.13 14.73
C ALA A 146 -0.77 -9.76 13.50
N GLU A 147 -0.73 -11.08 13.47
CA GLU A 147 -0.30 -11.94 12.36
C GLU A 147 -1.53 -12.69 11.82
N ILE A 148 -2.17 -12.16 10.79
CA ILE A 148 -2.99 -13.02 9.94
C ILE A 148 -2.04 -13.68 8.98
N ASP A 149 -1.79 -14.97 9.19
CA ASP A 149 -1.12 -15.79 8.21
C ASP A 149 -1.95 -15.73 6.92
N THR A 150 -1.32 -15.23 5.86
CA THR A 150 -1.93 -15.10 4.53
C THR A 150 -2.47 -16.42 3.99
N THR A 151 -2.00 -17.57 4.51
CA THR A 151 -2.55 -18.90 4.18
C THR A 151 -3.96 -19.14 4.74
N ILE A 152 -4.33 -18.50 5.84
CA ILE A 152 -5.69 -18.55 6.41
C ILE A 152 -6.67 -17.86 5.46
N LEU A 153 -6.25 -16.74 4.84
CA LEU A 153 -7.08 -16.01 3.87
C LEU A 153 -7.36 -16.80 2.60
N SER A 154 -6.48 -17.72 2.21
CA SER A 154 -6.70 -18.59 1.05
C SER A 154 -7.65 -19.77 1.33
N ASN A 155 -7.85 -20.14 2.61
CA ASN A 155 -8.60 -21.34 3.00
C ASN A 155 -9.97 -21.07 3.63
N LEU A 156 -10.34 -19.80 3.84
CA LEU A 156 -11.65 -19.44 4.40
C LEU A 156 -12.79 -19.73 3.41
N THR A 157 -13.73 -20.57 3.83
CA THR A 157 -15.03 -20.75 3.16
C THR A 157 -15.94 -19.58 3.52
N TRP A 158 -16.18 -18.70 2.55
CA TRP A 158 -16.84 -17.40 2.73
C TRP A 158 -18.31 -17.51 3.23
N THR A 159 -18.59 -16.89 4.37
CA THR A 159 -19.86 -16.67 5.08
C THR A 159 -20.08 -15.15 5.29
N SER A 160 -21.22 -14.74 5.85
CA SER A 160 -21.54 -13.32 6.08
C SER A 160 -20.56 -12.59 7.02
N ASP A 161 -19.90 -13.31 7.92
CA ASP A 161 -18.92 -12.71 8.84
C ASP A 161 -17.58 -12.40 8.14
N ASP A 162 -17.31 -13.07 7.01
CA ASP A 162 -16.08 -12.86 6.25
C ASP A 162 -16.04 -11.51 5.54
N ASP A 163 -17.21 -10.91 5.26
CA ASP A 163 -17.29 -9.55 4.71
C ASP A 163 -16.70 -8.52 5.69
N ILE A 164 -16.88 -8.72 6.99
CA ILE A 164 -16.38 -7.80 8.01
C ILE A 164 -14.87 -7.99 8.19
N ILE A 165 -14.39 -9.24 8.21
CA ILE A 165 -12.96 -9.56 8.26
C ILE A 165 -12.24 -8.99 7.03
N LEU A 166 -12.78 -9.22 5.83
CA LEU A 166 -12.23 -8.68 4.59
C LEU A 166 -12.22 -7.15 4.57
N LYS A 167 -13.28 -6.49 5.02
CA LYS A 167 -13.31 -5.02 5.15
C LYS A 167 -12.24 -4.54 6.12
N THR A 168 -12.08 -5.20 7.25
CA THR A 168 -11.08 -4.83 8.26
C THR A 168 -9.66 -5.01 7.73
N LEU A 169 -9.39 -6.11 7.01
CA LEU A 169 -8.12 -6.37 6.33
C LEU A 169 -7.82 -5.34 5.24
N ARG A 170 -8.83 -4.93 4.47
CA ARG A 170 -8.71 -3.84 3.48
C ARG A 170 -8.34 -2.52 4.14
N ILE A 171 -8.94 -2.21 5.29
CA ILE A 171 -8.58 -1.02 6.06
C ILE A 171 -7.17 -1.15 6.62
N LYS A 172 -6.77 -2.33 7.14
CA LYS A 172 -5.45 -2.57 7.76
C LYS A 172 -4.30 -2.52 6.75
N TYR A 173 -4.42 -3.20 5.61
CA TYR A 173 -3.28 -3.39 4.69
C TYR A 173 -3.43 -2.62 3.37
N GLY A 174 -4.64 -2.15 3.04
CA GLY A 174 -4.95 -1.63 1.71
C GLY A 174 -5.11 -0.12 1.62
N CYS A 175 -5.03 0.40 0.40
CA CYS A 175 -5.58 1.68 -0.08
C CYS A 175 -7.09 1.77 0.16
N THR A 176 -7.51 2.95 0.59
CA THR A 176 -8.93 3.30 0.83
C THR A 176 -9.56 4.02 -0.36
N CYS A 177 -8.83 4.12 -1.47
CA CYS A 177 -9.24 4.80 -2.70
C CYS A 177 -10.36 4.09 -3.50
N GLY A 178 -10.76 2.87 -3.11
CA GLY A 178 -11.81 2.09 -3.79
C GLY A 178 -11.41 1.49 -5.15
N HIS A 179 -10.28 1.90 -5.72
CA HIS A 179 -9.78 1.43 -7.02
C HIS A 179 -8.73 0.31 -6.93
N CYS A 180 -8.18 0.06 -5.74
CA CYS A 180 -7.21 -1.01 -5.52
C CYS A 180 -7.92 -2.36 -5.35
N ILE A 181 -7.41 -3.41 -6.01
CA ILE A 181 -7.92 -4.77 -5.83
C ILE A 181 -7.64 -5.18 -4.38
N ALA A 182 -8.72 -5.56 -3.68
CA ALA A 182 -8.69 -5.95 -2.27
C ALA A 182 -7.98 -4.92 -1.36
N GLY A 183 -8.00 -3.65 -1.76
CA GLY A 183 -7.35 -2.57 -1.03
C GLY A 183 -5.85 -2.45 -1.32
N PHE A 184 -5.07 -3.52 -1.42
CA PHE A 184 -3.60 -3.38 -1.46
C PHE A 184 -3.01 -3.25 -2.88
N LEU A 185 -3.66 -3.77 -3.92
CA LEU A 185 -3.08 -3.79 -5.25
C LEU A 185 -3.54 -2.61 -6.12
N SER A 186 -2.68 -1.60 -6.25
CA SER A 186 -3.01 -0.32 -6.91
C SER A 186 -3.20 -0.42 -8.43
N PRO A 187 -3.96 0.51 -9.05
CA PRO A 187 -4.06 0.60 -10.51
C PRO A 187 -2.70 0.66 -11.21
N LYS A 188 -1.76 1.43 -10.65
CA LYS A 188 -0.40 1.56 -11.19
C LYS A 188 0.40 0.24 -11.05
N MET A 189 0.29 -0.46 -9.92
CA MET A 189 0.91 -1.79 -9.76
C MET A 189 0.28 -2.84 -10.68
N ARG A 190 -1.04 -2.81 -10.88
CA ARG A 190 -1.72 -3.68 -11.87
C ARG A 190 -1.18 -3.46 -13.29
N TYR A 191 -0.95 -2.20 -13.65
CA TYR A 191 -0.33 -1.86 -14.93
C TYR A 191 1.09 -2.42 -15.04
N ALA A 192 1.92 -2.23 -14.00
CA ALA A 192 3.28 -2.75 -13.96
C ALA A 192 3.31 -4.29 -14.09
N LEU A 193 2.47 -5.00 -13.33
CA LEU A 193 2.33 -6.46 -13.42
C LEU A 193 1.86 -6.92 -14.82
N SER A 194 0.93 -6.19 -15.44
CA SER A 194 0.47 -6.49 -16.79
C SER A 194 1.56 -6.25 -17.84
N GLY A 195 2.38 -5.21 -17.65
CA GLY A 195 3.53 -4.91 -18.49
C GLY A 195 4.59 -6.01 -18.37
N PHE A 196 4.94 -6.36 -17.14
CA PHE A 196 5.84 -7.48 -16.83
C PHE A 196 5.37 -8.79 -17.50
N ALA A 197 4.10 -9.15 -17.32
CA ALA A 197 3.50 -10.33 -17.93
C ALA A 197 3.51 -10.32 -19.47
N ARG A 198 3.65 -9.16 -20.12
CA ARG A 198 3.69 -9.06 -21.59
C ARG A 198 5.10 -8.95 -22.14
N GLU A 199 5.94 -8.16 -21.49
CA GLU A 199 7.22 -7.71 -22.05
C GLU A 199 8.39 -8.54 -21.51
N TYR A 200 8.36 -8.88 -20.22
CA TYR A 200 9.45 -9.62 -19.59
C TYR A 200 9.31 -11.12 -19.76
N MET A 201 8.11 -11.63 -20.09
CA MET A 201 7.85 -13.06 -20.17
C MET A 201 8.71 -13.83 -21.20
N PHE A 202 9.23 -13.15 -22.22
CA PHE A 202 10.10 -13.74 -23.23
C PHE A 202 11.50 -14.07 -22.70
N GLU A 203 11.94 -13.44 -21.60
CA GLU A 203 13.27 -13.70 -21.01
C GLU A 203 13.30 -14.98 -20.15
N PHE A 204 12.13 -15.55 -19.82
CA PHE A 204 11.98 -16.71 -18.92
C PHE A 204 12.13 -18.07 -19.62
N ASP A 205 12.49 -18.12 -20.90
CA ASP A 205 12.52 -19.38 -21.66
C ASP A 205 13.76 -20.24 -21.38
N GLY A 206 14.80 -19.62 -20.82
CA GLY A 206 16.09 -20.26 -20.59
C GLY A 206 16.30 -20.75 -19.15
N PRO A 207 16.98 -21.89 -18.97
CA PRO A 207 17.56 -22.29 -17.67
C PRO A 207 18.46 -21.21 -17.05
N SER A 208 19.11 -20.39 -17.88
CA SER A 208 19.97 -19.29 -17.46
C SER A 208 19.24 -18.19 -16.68
N TYR A 209 17.93 -18.03 -16.90
CA TYR A 209 17.13 -17.07 -16.13
C TYR A 209 17.06 -17.50 -14.65
N PHE A 210 16.74 -18.77 -14.42
CA PHE A 210 16.62 -19.35 -13.08
C PHE A 210 17.97 -19.62 -12.38
N ALA A 211 19.09 -19.46 -13.09
CA ALA A 211 20.43 -19.64 -12.55
C ALA A 211 20.87 -18.48 -11.62
N ASN A 212 20.30 -17.28 -11.77
CA ASN A 212 20.69 -16.07 -11.04
C ASN A 212 19.61 -15.63 -10.03
N ASP A 213 19.28 -16.50 -9.09
CA ASP A 213 18.33 -16.26 -7.97
C ASP A 213 16.84 -16.08 -8.34
N ALA A 214 16.47 -16.12 -9.62
CA ALA A 214 15.06 -16.06 -9.98
C ALA A 214 14.27 -17.26 -9.45
N GLY A 215 13.09 -16.99 -8.89
CA GLY A 215 12.27 -17.99 -8.21
C GLY A 215 12.72 -18.26 -6.77
N SER A 216 13.53 -17.38 -6.15
CA SER A 216 13.99 -17.51 -4.77
C SER A 216 12.87 -17.68 -3.74
N TYR A 217 11.64 -17.29 -4.08
CA TYR A 217 10.44 -17.45 -3.26
C TYR A 217 9.70 -18.78 -3.44
N LEU A 218 10.23 -19.67 -4.28
CA LEU A 218 9.76 -21.04 -4.42
C LEU A 218 10.63 -21.99 -3.59
N PRO A 219 10.10 -23.16 -3.19
CA PRO A 219 10.91 -24.19 -2.53
C PRO A 219 12.14 -24.57 -3.36
N ASP A 220 13.22 -24.96 -2.69
CA ASP A 220 14.49 -25.28 -3.35
C ASP A 220 14.34 -26.38 -4.40
N GLU A 221 13.54 -27.42 -4.13
CA GLU A 221 13.25 -28.49 -5.09
C GLU A 221 12.60 -27.96 -6.38
N THR A 222 11.59 -27.08 -6.24
CA THR A 222 10.93 -26.42 -7.37
C THR A 222 11.90 -25.57 -8.17
N ARG A 223 12.80 -24.84 -7.48
CA ARG A 223 13.83 -24.02 -8.13
C ARG A 223 14.82 -24.84 -8.91
N GLU A 224 15.30 -25.95 -8.36
CA GLU A 224 16.21 -26.86 -9.06
C GLU A 224 15.55 -27.46 -10.31
N MET A 225 14.26 -27.77 -10.26
CA MET A 225 13.51 -28.20 -11.45
C MET A 225 13.39 -27.10 -12.50
N LEU A 226 13.20 -25.83 -12.11
CA LEU A 226 13.16 -24.71 -13.06
C LEU A 226 14.53 -24.46 -13.72
N ARG A 227 15.61 -24.60 -12.95
CA ARG A 227 17.02 -24.52 -13.39
C ARG A 227 17.43 -25.68 -14.29
N ALA A 228 16.83 -26.85 -14.07
CA ALA A 228 17.13 -28.04 -14.85
C ALA A 228 16.76 -27.82 -16.33
N GLY A 229 17.77 -27.88 -17.21
CA GLY A 229 17.58 -27.71 -18.66
C GLY A 229 16.52 -28.65 -19.26
N HIS A 230 16.34 -29.81 -18.65
CA HIS A 230 15.45 -30.88 -19.10
C HIS A 230 13.99 -30.76 -18.62
N ASN A 231 13.60 -29.70 -17.91
CA ASN A 231 12.20 -29.52 -17.47
C ASN A 231 11.51 -28.29 -18.09
N PRO A 232 11.25 -28.30 -19.42
CA PRO A 232 10.58 -27.17 -20.08
C PRO A 232 9.13 -26.98 -19.61
N ALA A 233 8.46 -28.04 -19.15
CA ALA A 233 7.08 -27.96 -18.65
C ALA A 233 6.99 -27.08 -17.40
N MET A 234 7.92 -27.22 -16.44
CA MET A 234 7.93 -26.38 -15.23
C MET A 234 8.13 -24.88 -15.57
N ARG A 235 8.98 -24.57 -16.54
CA ARG A 235 9.19 -23.18 -17.00
C ARG A 235 7.96 -22.63 -17.72
N GLU A 236 7.30 -23.45 -18.53
CA GLU A 236 6.04 -23.10 -19.17
C GLU A 236 4.92 -22.86 -18.15
N ALA A 237 4.87 -23.65 -17.07
CA ALA A 237 3.94 -23.44 -15.97
C ALA A 237 4.19 -22.09 -15.29
N PHE A 238 5.44 -21.81 -14.92
CA PHE A 238 5.83 -20.54 -14.31
C PHE A 238 5.44 -19.34 -15.19
N ARG A 239 5.69 -19.43 -16.50
CA ARG A 239 5.30 -18.43 -17.49
C ARG A 239 3.79 -18.25 -17.58
N SER A 240 3.06 -19.35 -17.68
CA SER A 240 1.60 -19.31 -17.73
C SER A 240 1.03 -18.64 -16.48
N ILE A 241 1.57 -18.94 -15.29
CA ILE A 241 1.17 -18.29 -14.04
C ILE A 241 1.40 -16.78 -14.11
N CYS A 242 2.57 -16.33 -14.55
CA CYS A 242 2.87 -14.90 -14.69
C CYS A 242 1.88 -14.19 -15.63
N ASP A 243 1.58 -14.78 -16.79
CA ASP A 243 0.57 -14.23 -17.71
C ASP A 243 -0.82 -14.17 -17.05
N TYR A 244 -1.23 -15.25 -16.37
CA TYR A 244 -2.52 -15.32 -15.70
C TYR A 244 -2.66 -14.34 -14.55
N ILE A 245 -1.59 -14.11 -13.79
CA ILE A 245 -1.53 -13.06 -12.78
C ILE A 245 -1.75 -11.69 -13.43
N GLY A 246 -1.03 -11.39 -14.51
CA GLY A 246 -1.21 -10.17 -15.29
C GLY A 246 -2.65 -9.98 -15.74
N GLN A 247 -3.27 -11.02 -16.31
CA GLN A 247 -4.67 -10.99 -16.75
C GLN A 247 -5.67 -10.79 -15.59
N LEU A 248 -5.48 -11.50 -14.48
CA LEU A 248 -6.34 -11.39 -13.28
C LEU A 248 -6.32 -9.97 -12.72
N CYS A 249 -5.11 -9.42 -12.55
CA CYS A 249 -4.91 -8.10 -12.01
C CYS A 249 -5.38 -7.01 -12.98
N ALA A 250 -5.05 -7.10 -14.27
CA ALA A 250 -5.36 -6.04 -15.23
C ALA A 250 -6.83 -6.04 -15.67
N LYS A 251 -7.34 -7.20 -16.09
CA LYS A 251 -8.63 -7.31 -16.79
C LYS A 251 -9.78 -7.75 -15.90
N ARG A 252 -9.51 -8.68 -14.98
CA ARG A 252 -10.58 -9.34 -14.19
C ARG A 252 -10.78 -8.73 -12.80
N ASN A 253 -9.93 -7.80 -12.39
CA ASN A 253 -9.96 -7.13 -11.09
C ASN A 253 -9.95 -8.13 -9.91
N LYS A 254 -9.19 -9.23 -10.05
CA LYS A 254 -9.12 -10.32 -9.06
C LYS A 254 -7.73 -10.44 -8.44
N ILE A 255 -7.68 -10.91 -7.20
CA ILE A 255 -6.42 -11.24 -6.52
C ILE A 255 -5.84 -12.51 -7.15
N PRO A 256 -4.53 -12.57 -7.44
CA PRO A 256 -3.81 -13.81 -7.73
C PRO A 256 -3.98 -14.84 -6.62
N SER A 257 -4.68 -15.92 -6.93
CA SER A 257 -4.80 -17.09 -6.06
C SER A 257 -4.77 -18.36 -6.90
N ALA A 258 -4.47 -19.51 -6.31
CA ALA A 258 -4.45 -20.79 -7.03
C ALA A 258 -5.79 -21.04 -7.73
N ALA A 259 -6.90 -20.86 -7.02
CA ALA A 259 -8.25 -21.00 -7.57
C ALA A 259 -8.51 -20.04 -8.74
N ASN A 260 -8.13 -18.76 -8.62
CA ASN A 260 -8.35 -17.78 -9.68
C ASN A 260 -7.46 -18.04 -10.91
N VAL A 261 -6.22 -18.46 -10.71
CA VAL A 261 -5.29 -18.80 -11.79
C VAL A 261 -5.77 -20.06 -12.52
N MET A 262 -6.17 -21.10 -11.77
CA MET A 262 -6.74 -22.31 -12.37
C MET A 262 -8.02 -22.02 -13.14
N ALA A 263 -8.90 -21.14 -12.65
CA ALA A 263 -10.10 -20.74 -13.38
C ALA A 263 -9.78 -20.01 -14.70
N VAL A 264 -8.68 -19.24 -14.78
CA VAL A 264 -8.22 -18.63 -16.03
C VAL A 264 -7.71 -19.71 -16.98
N ALA A 265 -6.86 -20.62 -16.48
CA ALA A 265 -6.29 -21.71 -17.26
C ALA A 265 -7.38 -22.64 -17.83
N GLN A 266 -8.38 -22.99 -17.04
CA GLN A 266 -9.52 -23.81 -17.45
C GLN A 266 -10.35 -23.11 -18.53
N ALA A 267 -10.65 -21.81 -18.38
CA ALA A 267 -11.35 -21.05 -19.40
C ALA A 267 -10.57 -21.03 -20.72
N GLN A 268 -9.25 -20.88 -20.67
CA GLN A 268 -8.40 -20.92 -21.86
C GLN A 268 -8.32 -22.33 -22.49
N ALA A 269 -8.30 -23.39 -21.68
CA ALA A 269 -8.33 -24.77 -22.17
C ALA A 269 -9.68 -25.12 -22.83
N GLN A 270 -10.78 -24.50 -22.39
CA GLN A 270 -12.08 -24.63 -23.07
C GLN A 270 -12.06 -23.98 -24.46
N GLU A 271 -11.41 -22.82 -24.59
CA GLU A 271 -11.24 -22.11 -25.87
C GLU A 271 -10.24 -22.82 -26.79
N ASN A 272 -9.22 -23.46 -26.23
CA ASN A 272 -8.24 -24.25 -26.96
C ASN A 272 -8.02 -25.63 -26.30
N PRO A 273 -8.81 -26.65 -26.69
CA PRO A 273 -8.73 -27.99 -26.11
C PRO A 273 -7.39 -28.71 -26.29
N GLN A 274 -6.53 -28.25 -27.20
CA GLN A 274 -5.18 -28.81 -27.38
C GLN A 274 -4.17 -28.24 -26.38
N SER A 275 -4.54 -27.20 -25.63
CA SER A 275 -3.66 -26.59 -24.66
C SER A 275 -3.45 -27.48 -23.44
N LYS A 276 -2.19 -27.77 -23.11
CA LYS A 276 -1.81 -28.56 -21.92
C LYS A 276 -1.63 -27.71 -20.67
N THR A 277 -2.07 -26.44 -20.67
CA THR A 277 -1.71 -25.51 -19.60
C THR A 277 -2.24 -25.95 -18.23
N VAL A 278 -3.43 -26.54 -18.16
CA VAL A 278 -3.98 -27.04 -16.88
C VAL A 278 -3.13 -28.17 -16.31
N GLU A 279 -2.77 -29.17 -17.13
CA GLU A 279 -1.91 -30.30 -16.73
C GLU A 279 -0.54 -29.82 -16.24
N VAL A 280 0.04 -28.88 -16.96
CA VAL A 280 1.36 -28.29 -16.67
C VAL A 280 1.33 -27.49 -15.35
N LEU A 281 0.25 -26.76 -15.07
CA LEU A 281 0.06 -26.06 -13.80
C LEU A 281 -0.13 -27.02 -12.62
N GLU A 282 -0.94 -28.06 -12.79
CA GLU A 282 -1.14 -29.06 -11.74
C GLU A 282 0.17 -29.74 -11.36
N GLU A 283 0.99 -30.08 -12.35
CA GLU A 283 2.31 -30.63 -12.10
C GLU A 283 3.20 -29.63 -11.35
N PHE A 284 3.21 -28.36 -11.76
CA PHE A 284 3.96 -27.32 -11.05
C PHE A 284 3.57 -27.21 -9.57
N PHE A 285 2.27 -27.28 -9.25
CA PHE A 285 1.81 -27.25 -7.86
C PHE A 285 2.16 -28.54 -7.09
N LYS A 286 2.08 -29.71 -7.72
CA LYS A 286 2.52 -30.99 -7.12
C LYS A 286 4.00 -30.97 -6.74
N GLN A 287 4.80 -30.28 -7.55
CA GLN A 287 6.24 -30.09 -7.35
C GLN A 287 6.58 -28.97 -6.34
N GLY A 288 5.61 -28.51 -5.53
CA GLY A 288 5.82 -27.51 -4.48
C GLY A 288 5.76 -26.06 -4.96
N GLY A 289 5.53 -25.81 -6.25
CA GLY A 289 5.34 -24.47 -6.78
C GLY A 289 4.13 -23.79 -6.15
N THR A 290 4.18 -22.47 -5.95
CA THR A 290 3.06 -21.72 -5.37
C THR A 290 2.78 -20.44 -6.15
N ILE A 291 1.51 -20.02 -6.21
CA ILE A 291 1.14 -18.72 -6.77
C ILE A 291 1.81 -17.58 -5.98
N GLY A 292 1.92 -17.72 -4.66
CA GLY A 292 2.55 -16.71 -3.81
C GLY A 292 4.03 -16.48 -4.18
N GLY A 293 4.79 -17.55 -4.40
CA GLY A 293 6.19 -17.46 -4.81
C GLY A 293 6.36 -16.79 -6.18
N VAL A 294 5.57 -17.20 -7.17
CA VAL A 294 5.60 -16.58 -8.51
C VAL A 294 5.15 -15.12 -8.45
N ALA A 295 4.05 -14.82 -7.76
CA ALA A 295 3.55 -13.47 -7.62
C ALA A 295 4.59 -12.56 -6.97
N LYS A 296 5.23 -13.01 -5.87
CA LYS A 296 6.25 -12.22 -5.18
C LYS A 296 7.42 -11.85 -6.08
N GLU A 297 7.91 -12.81 -6.88
CA GLU A 297 8.92 -12.55 -7.90
C GLU A 297 8.45 -11.46 -8.89
N MET A 298 7.23 -11.58 -9.41
CA MET A 298 6.67 -10.57 -10.32
C MET A 298 6.56 -9.19 -9.66
N PHE A 299 6.14 -9.13 -8.39
CA PHE A 299 5.96 -7.89 -7.65
C PHE A 299 7.28 -7.15 -7.43
N GLU A 300 8.37 -7.87 -7.17
CA GLU A 300 9.68 -7.25 -6.99
C GLU A 300 10.20 -6.66 -8.29
N VAL A 301 10.12 -7.41 -9.39
CA VAL A 301 10.57 -6.89 -10.69
C VAL A 301 9.66 -5.77 -11.19
N ALA A 302 8.34 -5.92 -11.05
CA ALA A 302 7.38 -4.87 -11.38
C ALA A 302 7.55 -3.62 -10.50
N GLY A 303 7.98 -3.78 -9.25
CA GLY A 303 8.32 -2.69 -8.34
C GLY A 303 9.54 -1.90 -8.80
N ILE A 304 10.61 -2.57 -9.23
CA ILE A 304 11.77 -1.90 -9.86
C ILE A 304 11.31 -1.13 -11.10
N TYR A 305 10.46 -1.73 -11.93
CA TYR A 305 9.91 -1.07 -13.11
C TYR A 305 9.07 0.15 -12.74
N PHE A 306 8.24 0.04 -11.70
CA PHE A 306 7.38 1.10 -11.19
C PHE A 306 8.16 2.37 -10.83
N GLU A 307 9.34 2.24 -10.24
CA GLU A 307 10.22 3.35 -9.87
C GLU A 307 10.87 4.02 -11.09
N THR A 308 11.14 3.26 -12.16
CA THR A 308 11.78 3.79 -13.37
C THR A 308 10.81 4.46 -14.35
N VAL A 309 9.50 4.20 -14.23
CA VAL A 309 8.47 4.69 -15.17
C VAL A 309 7.84 6.02 -14.72
N ASP A 310 8.27 6.57 -13.57
CA ASP A 310 7.66 7.76 -12.96
C ASP A 310 7.79 9.06 -13.79
N ASP A 311 8.72 9.14 -14.76
CA ASP A 311 8.88 10.36 -15.57
C ASP A 311 7.85 10.50 -16.72
N GLU A 312 7.11 9.45 -17.11
CA GLU A 312 6.09 9.51 -18.17
C GLU A 312 4.63 9.42 -17.67
N PHE A 313 4.40 9.11 -16.40
CA PHE A 313 3.06 8.85 -15.85
C PHE A 313 2.43 10.11 -15.22
N GLN A 314 2.05 11.08 -16.06
CA GLN A 314 1.56 12.39 -15.58
C GLN A 314 0.09 12.46 -15.15
N ASP A 315 -0.74 11.42 -15.35
CA ASP A 315 -2.15 11.48 -14.93
C ASP A 315 -2.71 10.16 -14.35
N PRO A 316 -2.79 10.03 -13.01
CA PRO A 316 -3.36 8.87 -12.34
C PRO A 316 -4.90 8.80 -12.37
N THR A 317 -5.58 9.83 -12.89
CA THR A 317 -7.05 9.90 -12.98
C THR A 317 -7.60 9.38 -14.31
N LEU A 318 -6.74 9.17 -15.29
CA LEU A 318 -7.13 8.77 -16.63
C LEU A 318 -7.67 7.32 -16.62
N PRO A 319 -8.96 7.08 -16.96
CA PRO A 319 -9.51 5.73 -17.00
C PRO A 319 -8.67 4.84 -17.93
N PHE A 320 -8.31 3.65 -17.45
CA PHE A 320 -7.44 2.66 -18.11
C PHE A 320 -7.61 2.55 -19.64
N ASN A 321 -8.86 2.53 -20.13
CA ASN A 321 -9.16 2.42 -21.56
C ASN A 321 -8.74 3.66 -22.37
N LYS A 322 -8.79 4.86 -21.78
CA LYS A 322 -8.39 6.12 -22.43
C LYS A 322 -6.87 6.28 -22.49
N TYR A 323 -6.14 5.82 -21.47
CA TYR A 323 -4.67 5.78 -21.51
C TYR A 323 -4.17 4.82 -22.61
N LEU A 324 -4.77 3.62 -22.71
CA LEU A 324 -4.45 2.66 -23.78
C LEU A 324 -4.74 3.24 -25.17
N ALA A 325 -5.89 3.89 -25.34
CA ALA A 325 -6.26 4.56 -26.59
C ALA A 325 -5.29 5.69 -26.96
N ALA A 326 -4.78 6.44 -25.97
CA ALA A 326 -3.83 7.54 -26.19
C ALA A 326 -2.43 7.05 -26.63
N LYS A 327 -1.93 5.93 -26.07
CA LYS A 327 -0.66 5.32 -26.53
C LYS A 327 -0.82 4.62 -27.89
N LEU A 328 -1.93 3.91 -28.14
CA LEU A 328 -2.19 3.25 -29.43
C LEU A 328 -2.43 4.22 -30.59
N THR A 329 -2.92 5.44 -30.31
CA THR A 329 -3.05 6.51 -31.32
C THR A 329 -1.72 7.21 -31.58
N LYS A 330 -0.87 7.40 -30.56
CA LYS A 330 0.50 7.92 -30.74
C LYS A 330 1.45 6.94 -31.47
N GLY A 331 1.18 5.63 -31.43
CA GLY A 331 1.98 4.60 -32.10
C GLY A 331 1.71 4.39 -33.60
N LYS A 332 0.75 5.11 -34.21
CA LYS A 332 0.39 4.93 -35.64
C LYS A 332 1.10 5.88 -36.62
N SER A 333 2.03 6.72 -36.16
CA SER A 333 2.72 7.70 -37.01
C SER A 333 4.22 7.47 -37.18
N ALA A 334 4.73 6.26 -36.98
CA ALA A 334 6.13 5.94 -37.27
C ALA A 334 6.26 4.62 -38.04
N GLU A 335 6.93 4.69 -39.19
CA GLU A 335 7.28 3.56 -40.07
C GLU A 335 8.13 2.49 -39.35
N PRO A 336 8.12 1.22 -39.85
CA PRO A 336 8.72 0.11 -39.14
C PRO A 336 10.24 0.07 -39.33
N ASN A 337 10.99 0.35 -38.27
CA ASN A 337 12.39 -0.05 -38.16
C ASN A 337 12.55 -1.26 -37.24
N THR A 338 13.35 -2.20 -37.70
CA THR A 338 13.58 -3.57 -37.23
C THR A 338 14.14 -3.64 -35.80
N PRO A 339 13.78 -4.63 -34.95
CA PRO A 339 14.32 -4.74 -33.59
C PRO A 339 15.49 -5.73 -33.54
N SER A 340 16.69 -5.24 -33.26
CA SER A 340 17.76 -6.04 -32.64
C SER A 340 18.91 -5.17 -32.16
N LYS A 341 19.35 -5.45 -30.92
CA LYS A 341 20.53 -4.94 -30.19
C LYS A 341 20.31 -3.69 -29.33
N MET A 342 19.80 -3.91 -28.12
CA MET A 342 20.36 -3.24 -26.93
C MET A 342 20.60 -4.29 -25.84
N LEU A 343 21.69 -4.11 -25.09
CA LEU A 343 22.23 -4.95 -24.00
C LEU A 343 23.15 -6.12 -24.41
N HIS A 344 24.34 -5.77 -24.90
CA HIS A 344 25.54 -6.52 -24.56
C HIS A 344 26.63 -5.61 -23.96
N THR A 345 27.07 -5.99 -22.77
CA THR A 345 28.35 -5.68 -22.10
C THR A 345 28.57 -4.27 -21.53
N LYS A 346 28.46 -4.14 -20.20
CA LYS A 346 29.43 -3.38 -19.41
C LYS A 346 30.11 -4.32 -18.42
N LYS A 347 31.34 -4.70 -18.78
CA LYS A 347 32.31 -5.36 -17.89
C LYS A 347 32.59 -4.45 -16.69
N ARG A 348 32.61 -5.01 -15.48
CA ARG A 348 33.11 -4.33 -14.27
C ARG A 348 34.62 -4.04 -14.43
N PRO A 349 35.13 -2.84 -14.08
CA PRO A 349 36.55 -2.63 -13.95
C PRO A 349 37.07 -3.26 -12.65
N ARG A 350 38.19 -3.98 -12.74
CA ARG A 350 39.03 -4.35 -11.59
C ARG A 350 39.89 -3.13 -11.22
N CYS A 351 39.88 -2.73 -9.96
CA CYS A 351 40.88 -1.79 -9.43
C CYS A 351 42.06 -2.58 -8.84
N ALA A 352 43.27 -2.19 -9.24
CA ALA A 352 44.52 -2.59 -8.62
C ALA A 352 45.27 -1.33 -8.15
N ASN A 353 45.65 -1.39 -6.87
CA ASN A 353 46.74 -0.71 -6.14
C ASN A 353 46.87 0.82 -6.09
N ASP A 354 46.66 1.31 -4.87
CA ASP A 354 47.56 2.11 -4.00
C ASP A 354 48.45 3.21 -4.61
N LYS A 355 48.22 4.43 -4.10
CA LYS A 355 49.23 5.28 -3.41
C LYS A 355 48.60 6.50 -2.72
N GLU A 356 48.74 6.52 -1.38
CA GLU A 356 49.05 7.65 -0.47
C GLU A 356 48.11 8.89 -0.30
N ILE A 357 47.31 8.86 0.79
CA ILE A 357 47.00 9.81 1.93
C ILE A 357 47.19 11.36 1.84
N PRO A 358 46.66 12.24 2.77
CA PRO A 358 45.62 12.15 3.84
C PRO A 358 44.71 13.43 4.06
N PHE A 359 43.92 13.46 5.18
CA PHE A 359 43.22 14.59 5.91
C PHE A 359 41.75 14.93 5.50
N VAL A 360 40.67 15.09 6.31
CA VAL A 360 40.33 15.29 7.76
C VAL A 360 38.86 14.84 7.99
N THR A 361 38.51 13.89 8.87
CA THR A 361 38.04 14.00 10.29
C THR A 361 36.73 14.77 10.59
N ARG A 362 35.84 14.07 11.34
CA ARG A 362 34.88 14.52 12.39
C ARG A 362 33.50 15.10 12.00
N LEU A 363 32.42 14.41 12.39
CA LEU A 363 31.68 14.65 13.66
C LEU A 363 30.50 13.66 13.80
N CYS A 364 30.63 12.72 14.75
CA CYS A 364 29.49 12.11 15.44
C CYS A 364 29.51 12.62 16.88
N GLY A 365 28.34 13.01 17.37
CA GLY A 365 28.12 13.42 18.76
C GLY A 365 26.69 13.93 18.91
N TYR A 366 25.77 13.02 19.19
CA TYR A 366 24.72 13.03 20.21
C TYR A 366 23.75 11.89 19.97
#